data_AF-A0A328X563-F1
#
_entry.id   AF-A0A328X563-F1
#
_cell.length_a   1.000
_cell.length_b   1.000
_cell.length_c   1.000
_cell.angle_alpha   90.00
_cell.angle_beta   90.00
_cell.angle_gamma   90.00
#
_symmetry.space_group_name_H-M   'P 1'
#
loop_
_entity.id
_entity.type
_entity.pdbx_description
1 polymer ?
#
loop_
_entity_poly.entity_id
_entity_poly.type
_entity_poly.pdbx_seq_one_letter_code
_entity_poly.pdbx_strand_id
1 'polypeptide(L)'
;MKKIITLLLLFIGLQNSAQSMSDGVYSTNFGTINLTFEVGNEYPNGGIVYGDYKDNGTITGSTANNGKEITGNFHNGAAEGKFIFFSPSGKQHFFDSGITSFNGNWGYGTDNKYSTNPDFIWKATNKTAGKEVIKNVTNVWSGKWNTTDGNLILQQVGNKVTGTYKGIGTVNATYTPQTRKLKGTFYNNNTKKTGHFEFNFEGNSFKGKWGWNTSMTDGVWNGDKHIKNNKELPKVTVPSTNTASGSTKFTVAAINIQASNDNIYGFWGFKLFKVSAAGRQQVQNFGNKSSDVYNQTENGSKIITSKNHNFSHSPEFFREFIIPNADLNNPAIKFELEVYVHAKNKRTGTNIDYGMRKEIYRLDTVGINKNITIPFSADGNIFTSGIGSFTFKIAKS
;
A
#
# COMPACT_ATOMS: atom_id res chain seq x y z
N MET A 1 24.27 53.81 -27.56
CA MET A 1 23.25 53.02 -26.85
C MET A 1 23.23 51.55 -27.30
N LYS A 2 24.29 50.76 -27.05
CA LYS A 2 24.37 49.34 -27.47
C LYS A 2 25.10 48.42 -26.46
N LYS A 3 25.25 48.83 -25.19
CA LYS A 3 26.00 48.05 -24.18
C LYS A 3 25.20 47.68 -22.91
N ILE A 4 23.88 47.88 -22.89
CA ILE A 4 23.04 47.61 -21.70
C ILE A 4 22.18 46.33 -21.84
N ILE A 5 22.05 45.75 -23.04
CA ILE A 5 21.13 44.61 -23.27
C ILE A 5 21.78 43.25 -22.94
N THR A 6 23.11 43.14 -22.88
CA THR A 6 23.79 41.85 -22.64
C THR A 6 23.85 41.45 -21.16
N LEU A 7 23.69 42.39 -20.22
CA LEU A 7 23.73 42.07 -18.78
C LEU A 7 22.38 41.52 -18.25
N LEU A 8 21.28 41.78 -18.95
CA LEU A 8 19.95 41.30 -18.54
C LEU A 8 19.69 39.82 -18.93
N LEU A 9 20.42 39.30 -19.92
CA LEU A 9 20.31 37.90 -20.36
C LEU A 9 21.16 36.92 -19.53
N LEU A 10 22.09 37.43 -18.70
CA LEU A 10 22.90 36.58 -17.83
C LEU A 10 22.21 36.18 -16.51
N PHE A 11 21.15 36.91 -16.11
CA PHE A 11 20.41 36.63 -14.87
C PHE A 11 19.18 35.72 -15.05
N ILE A 12 18.79 35.40 -16.29
CA ILE A 12 17.63 34.55 -16.57
C ILE A 12 18.04 33.07 -16.75
N GLY A 13 19.34 32.78 -16.90
CA GLY A 13 19.85 31.42 -17.18
C GLY A 13 20.26 30.57 -15.97
N LEU A 14 20.13 31.07 -14.74
CA LEU A 14 20.63 30.39 -13.52
C LEU A 14 19.54 29.97 -12.53
N GLN A 15 18.32 29.68 -13.00
CA GLN A 15 17.39 28.83 -12.24
C GLN A 15 17.60 27.35 -12.55
N ASN A 16 18.87 26.93 -12.69
CA ASN A 16 19.21 25.52 -12.54
C ASN A 16 18.79 25.16 -11.12
N SER A 17 17.74 24.36 -11.04
CA SER A 17 17.08 23.90 -9.83
C SER A 17 18.12 23.55 -8.77
N ALA A 18 18.25 24.39 -7.75
CA ALA A 18 19.04 24.06 -6.56
C ALA A 18 18.39 22.82 -5.95
N GLN A 19 18.89 21.64 -6.33
CA GLN A 19 18.39 20.38 -5.85
C GLN A 19 18.68 20.30 -4.35
N SER A 20 17.66 19.96 -3.57
CA SER A 20 17.75 19.93 -2.12
C SER A 20 18.74 18.85 -1.67
N MET A 21 19.76 19.27 -0.93
CA MET A 21 20.78 18.38 -0.36
C MET A 21 20.22 17.48 0.76
N SER A 22 18.95 17.65 1.14
CA SER A 22 18.26 16.88 2.17
C SER A 22 17.50 15.66 1.65
N ASP A 23 17.46 15.44 0.33
CA ASP A 23 16.94 14.19 -0.22
C ASP A 23 17.68 13.00 0.38
N GLY A 24 16.96 12.00 0.89
CA GLY A 24 17.58 10.75 1.31
C GLY A 24 16.71 9.77 2.06
N VAL A 25 17.37 8.71 2.51
CA VAL A 25 16.80 7.65 3.35
C VAL A 25 17.34 7.81 4.76
N TYR A 26 16.44 8.03 5.72
CA TYR A 26 16.79 8.30 7.12
C TYR A 26 16.24 7.19 8.02
N SER A 27 17.07 6.75 8.97
CA SER A 27 16.62 5.87 10.05
C SER A 27 15.99 6.70 11.16
N THR A 28 14.80 6.31 11.63
CA THR A 28 14.14 7.01 12.73
C THR A 28 13.79 6.07 13.87
N ASN A 29 13.45 6.63 15.04
CA ASN A 29 12.92 5.87 16.17
C ASN A 29 11.56 5.20 15.89
N PHE A 30 10.94 5.47 14.74
CA PHE A 30 9.68 4.85 14.30
C PHE A 30 9.80 4.04 12.99
N GLY A 31 11.02 3.83 12.50
CA GLY A 31 11.31 3.15 11.24
C GLY A 31 11.92 4.07 10.19
N THR A 32 12.22 3.54 9.02
CA THR A 32 12.87 4.30 7.94
C THR A 32 11.90 5.28 7.29
N ILE A 33 12.38 6.46 6.90
CA ILE A 33 11.67 7.38 6.01
C ILE A 33 12.50 7.68 4.76
N ASN A 34 11.83 7.74 3.62
CA ASN A 34 12.39 8.19 2.36
C ASN A 34 11.85 9.60 2.12
N LEU A 35 12.71 10.60 1.95
CA LEU A 35 12.29 11.98 1.77
C LEU A 35 12.86 12.55 0.47
N THR A 36 11.98 13.05 -0.38
CA THR A 36 12.26 13.90 -1.52
C THR A 36 11.74 15.31 -1.25
N PHE A 37 12.55 16.31 -1.56
CA PHE A 37 12.24 17.72 -1.42
C PHE A 37 12.14 18.37 -2.80
N GLU A 38 11.05 19.08 -3.05
CA GLU A 38 10.89 19.92 -4.24
C GLU A 38 10.63 21.37 -3.81
N VAL A 39 11.30 22.32 -4.45
CA VAL A 39 11.22 23.77 -4.14
C VAL A 39 10.88 24.58 -5.37
N GLY A 40 10.21 25.71 -5.16
CA GLY A 40 9.70 26.54 -6.25
C GLY A 40 8.47 27.35 -5.84
N ASN A 41 8.21 28.42 -6.58
CA ASN A 41 7.11 29.34 -6.30
C ASN A 41 5.73 28.71 -6.55
N GLU A 42 5.68 27.63 -7.31
CA GLU A 42 4.45 26.87 -7.55
C GLU A 42 4.02 26.02 -6.34
N TYR A 43 4.93 25.73 -5.41
CA TYR A 43 4.63 24.90 -4.24
C TYR A 43 4.06 25.74 -3.10
N PRO A 44 3.11 25.18 -2.32
CA PRO A 44 2.66 25.81 -1.09
C PRO A 44 3.85 26.12 -0.18
N ASN A 45 3.95 27.37 0.28
CA ASN A 45 5.01 27.86 1.16
C ASN A 45 6.45 27.66 0.64
N GLY A 46 6.63 27.56 -0.68
CA GLY A 46 7.93 27.50 -1.34
C GLY A 46 8.53 26.10 -1.51
N GLY A 47 7.89 25.06 -0.97
CA GLY A 47 8.36 23.69 -1.15
C GLY A 47 7.46 22.61 -0.56
N ILE A 48 7.62 21.39 -1.10
CA ILE A 48 6.99 20.17 -0.61
C ILE A 48 8.04 19.12 -0.25
N VAL A 49 7.69 18.26 0.69
CA VAL A 49 8.51 17.12 1.11
C VAL A 49 7.64 15.89 1.10
N TYR A 50 8.10 14.79 0.54
CA TYR A 50 7.31 13.57 0.50
C TYR A 50 8.15 12.32 0.35
N GLY A 51 7.56 11.18 0.68
CA GLY A 51 8.05 9.87 0.31
C GLY A 51 7.44 8.77 1.18
N ASP A 52 8.11 7.63 1.23
CA ASP A 52 7.65 6.47 1.97
C ASP A 52 7.98 6.59 3.46
N TYR A 53 7.11 6.05 4.30
CA TYR A 53 7.33 5.90 5.73
C TYR A 53 7.17 4.43 6.12
N LYS A 54 8.25 3.83 6.64
CA LYS A 54 8.30 2.41 6.98
C LYS A 54 7.92 1.55 5.75
N ASP A 55 7.43 0.33 5.98
CA ASP A 55 7.22 -0.66 4.92
C ASP A 55 5.97 -0.37 4.05
N ASN A 56 4.96 0.30 4.61
CA ASN A 56 3.65 0.47 3.99
C ASN A 56 3.02 1.86 4.18
N GLY A 57 3.75 2.80 4.78
CA GLY A 57 3.27 4.13 5.10
C GLY A 57 3.70 5.19 4.09
N THR A 58 3.11 6.37 4.22
CA THR A 58 3.40 7.54 3.38
C THR A 58 3.68 8.74 4.28
N ILE A 59 4.56 9.64 3.87
CA ILE A 59 4.77 10.93 4.53
C ILE A 59 4.75 12.05 3.48
N THR A 60 4.06 13.16 3.79
CA THR A 60 4.02 14.35 2.93
C THR A 60 3.87 15.62 3.76
N GLY A 61 4.55 16.68 3.37
CA GLY A 61 4.50 17.97 4.06
C GLY A 61 4.91 19.13 3.16
N SER A 62 4.85 20.32 3.73
CA SER A 62 5.28 21.57 3.11
C SER A 62 6.29 22.28 4.00
N THR A 63 7.11 23.11 3.38
CA THR A 63 7.99 24.00 4.13
C THR A 63 7.18 25.04 4.90
N ALA A 64 7.70 25.45 6.03
CA ALA A 64 7.18 26.53 6.86
C ALA A 64 8.35 27.28 7.48
N ASN A 65 8.06 28.47 8.04
CA ASN A 65 9.05 29.30 8.73
C ASN A 65 10.33 29.49 7.89
N ASN A 66 10.17 29.90 6.63
CA ASN A 66 11.26 30.10 5.66
C ASN A 66 12.15 28.85 5.47
N GLY A 67 11.56 27.65 5.52
CA GLY A 67 12.26 26.38 5.35
C GLY A 67 12.94 25.86 6.63
N LYS A 68 12.73 26.51 7.79
CA LYS A 68 13.18 26.01 9.10
C LYS A 68 12.35 24.85 9.61
N GLU A 69 11.12 24.73 9.13
CA GLU A 69 10.17 23.71 9.54
C GLU A 69 9.63 22.97 8.32
N ILE A 70 9.42 21.67 8.45
CA ILE A 70 8.58 20.89 7.54
C ILE A 70 7.37 20.45 8.32
N THR A 71 6.17 20.84 7.91
CA THR A 71 4.91 20.42 8.55
C THR A 71 4.09 19.59 7.59
N GLY A 72 3.45 18.54 8.09
CA GLY A 72 2.73 17.64 7.20
C GLY A 72 1.96 16.53 7.89
N ASN A 73 1.53 15.58 7.06
CA ASN A 73 0.80 14.40 7.46
C ASN A 73 1.60 13.14 7.12
N PHE A 74 1.43 12.10 7.93
CA PHE A 74 1.91 10.77 7.62
C PHE A 74 0.78 9.75 7.78
N HIS A 75 0.91 8.61 7.13
CA HIS A 75 0.09 7.44 7.34
C HIS A 75 1.03 6.27 7.61
N ASN A 76 0.87 5.56 8.73
CA ASN A 76 1.77 4.46 9.10
C ASN A 76 1.32 3.07 8.60
N GLY A 77 0.30 3.04 7.73
CA GLY A 77 -0.36 1.83 7.27
C GLY A 77 -1.65 1.50 8.01
N ALA A 78 -1.87 2.05 9.20
CA ALA A 78 -3.08 1.85 10.01
C ALA A 78 -3.80 3.17 10.36
N ALA A 79 -3.04 4.24 10.62
CA ALA A 79 -3.56 5.52 11.06
C ALA A 79 -2.84 6.69 10.38
N GLU A 80 -3.57 7.78 10.20
CA GLU A 80 -3.06 9.07 9.76
C GLU A 80 -2.70 9.94 10.98
N GLY A 81 -1.55 10.59 10.93
CA GLY A 81 -1.10 11.54 11.95
C GLY A 81 -0.43 12.76 11.33
N LYS A 82 -0.10 13.74 12.16
CA LYS A 82 0.60 14.96 11.79
C LYS A 82 2.04 14.94 12.29
N PHE A 83 2.92 15.62 11.58
CA PHE A 83 4.30 15.80 11.99
C PHE A 83 4.79 17.22 11.76
N ILE A 84 5.82 17.58 12.51
CA ILE A 84 6.70 18.72 12.25
C ILE A 84 8.15 18.29 12.39
N PHE A 85 8.99 18.61 11.41
CA PHE A 85 10.44 18.48 11.50
C PHE A 85 11.09 19.85 11.60
N PHE A 86 12.17 19.94 12.37
CA PHE A 86 12.95 21.14 12.61
C PHE A 86 14.31 21.06 11.94
N SER A 87 14.72 22.16 11.31
CA SER A 87 16.06 22.29 10.74
C SER A 87 17.11 21.97 11.80
N PRO A 88 18.16 21.20 11.48
CA PRO A 88 19.18 20.83 12.45
C PRO A 88 19.89 22.05 13.04
N SER A 89 20.47 21.89 14.24
CA SER A 89 21.31 22.93 14.84
C SER A 89 22.46 23.31 13.89
N GLY A 90 22.72 24.61 13.76
CA GLY A 90 23.72 25.14 12.83
C GLY A 90 23.27 25.23 11.37
N LYS A 91 22.03 24.86 11.04
CA LYS A 91 21.43 25.02 9.69
C LYS A 91 20.33 26.07 9.72
N GLN A 92 20.34 26.96 8.74
CA GLN A 92 19.32 28.01 8.58
C GLN A 92 18.03 27.45 8.00
N HIS A 93 18.10 26.41 7.18
CA HIS A 93 16.92 25.77 6.60
C HIS A 93 17.20 24.33 6.15
N PHE A 94 16.13 23.56 5.92
CA PHE A 94 16.20 22.19 5.40
C PHE A 94 16.83 22.07 4.00
N PHE A 95 17.16 23.17 3.34
CA PHE A 95 17.85 23.15 2.04
C PHE A 95 19.36 23.31 2.15
N ASP A 96 19.89 23.47 3.37
CA ASP A 96 21.33 23.54 3.58
C ASP A 96 22.01 22.21 3.28
N SER A 97 23.25 22.27 2.81
CA SER A 97 24.06 21.08 2.55
C SER A 97 24.40 20.32 3.84
N GLY A 98 24.60 19.00 3.72
CA GLY A 98 25.14 18.18 4.82
C GLY A 98 24.15 17.87 5.94
N ILE A 99 22.84 17.95 5.70
CA ILE A 99 21.83 17.47 6.66
C ILE A 99 21.86 15.93 6.68
N THR A 100 22.26 15.36 7.81
CA THR A 100 22.35 13.90 8.03
C THR A 100 21.43 13.40 9.14
N SER A 101 20.88 14.31 9.95
CA SER A 101 19.95 14.04 11.06
C SER A 101 19.14 15.28 11.37
N PHE A 102 17.91 15.12 11.86
CA PHE A 102 17.04 16.19 12.34
C PHE A 102 16.04 15.65 13.37
N ASN A 103 15.42 16.55 14.12
CA ASN A 103 14.40 16.20 15.10
C ASN A 103 13.06 16.78 14.70
N GLY A 104 12.01 16.31 15.36
CA GLY A 104 10.65 16.76 15.14
C GLY A 104 9.69 16.30 16.22
N ASN A 105 8.42 16.59 15.99
CA ASN A 105 7.32 16.08 16.79
C ASN A 105 6.24 15.44 15.91
N TRP A 106 5.44 14.57 16.51
CA TRP A 106 4.31 13.93 15.85
C TRP A 106 3.10 13.75 16.76
N GLY A 107 1.91 13.57 16.18
CA GLY A 107 0.68 13.29 16.92
C GLY A 107 -0.46 12.76 16.06
N TYR A 108 -1.35 11.98 16.66
CA TYR A 108 -2.64 11.63 16.05
C TYR A 108 -3.68 12.69 16.44
N GLY A 109 -4.21 13.42 15.45
CA GLY A 109 -5.31 14.37 15.65
C GLY A 109 -4.95 15.76 16.20
N THR A 110 -3.84 15.92 16.93
CA THR A 110 -3.34 17.23 17.41
C THR A 110 -1.96 17.56 16.85
N ASP A 111 -1.75 18.84 16.54
CA ASP A 111 -0.42 19.36 16.22
C ASP A 111 0.41 19.42 17.51
N ASN A 112 1.14 18.34 17.82
CA ASN A 112 2.05 18.25 18.98
C ASN A 112 3.34 19.08 18.79
N LYS A 113 3.19 20.26 18.18
CA LYS A 113 4.28 21.15 17.82
C LYS A 113 5.02 21.61 19.07
N TYR A 114 6.34 21.42 19.08
CA TYR A 114 7.23 21.70 20.22
C TYR A 114 6.91 20.92 21.50
N SER A 115 6.26 19.76 21.38
CA SER A 115 6.02 18.92 22.55
C SER A 115 7.35 18.46 23.16
N THR A 116 7.46 18.58 24.48
CA THR A 116 8.58 18.06 25.27
C THR A 116 8.32 16.62 25.74
N ASN A 117 7.13 16.07 25.50
CA ASN A 117 6.85 14.68 25.84
C ASN A 117 7.68 13.75 24.91
N PRO A 118 8.53 12.88 25.47
CA PRO A 118 9.39 12.00 24.70
C PRO A 118 8.64 11.09 23.71
N ASP A 119 7.39 10.72 23.99
CA ASP A 119 6.57 9.85 23.13
C ASP A 119 6.26 10.51 21.78
N PHE A 120 6.21 11.84 21.77
CA PHE A 120 5.93 12.62 20.57
C PHE A 120 7.19 13.09 19.85
N ILE A 121 8.40 12.77 20.33
CA ILE A 121 9.65 13.18 19.68
C ILE A 121 9.96 12.23 18.53
N TRP A 122 10.10 12.78 17.32
CA TRP A 122 10.57 12.07 16.13
C TRP A 122 12.03 12.41 15.87
N LYS A 123 12.93 11.42 15.96
CA LYS A 123 14.35 11.60 15.69
C LYS A 123 14.72 10.92 14.38
N ALA A 124 15.15 11.69 13.39
CA ALA A 124 15.74 11.19 12.16
C ALA A 124 17.25 11.20 12.28
N THR A 125 17.88 10.06 12.04
CA THR A 125 19.30 9.80 12.24
C THR A 125 19.85 9.04 11.03
N ASN A 126 21.17 9.02 10.89
CA ASN A 126 21.87 8.13 9.97
C ASN A 126 21.30 8.18 8.54
N LYS A 127 21.43 9.33 7.87
CA LYS A 127 21.17 9.41 6.42
C LYS A 127 22.04 8.38 5.70
N THR A 128 21.41 7.34 5.17
CA THR A 128 22.11 6.19 4.56
C THR A 128 22.36 6.38 3.06
N ALA A 129 21.58 7.22 2.40
CA ALA A 129 21.71 7.47 0.98
C ALA A 129 21.14 8.83 0.55
N GLY A 130 21.63 9.33 -0.59
CA GLY A 130 21.10 10.50 -1.27
C GLY A 130 19.96 10.18 -2.24
N LYS A 131 19.52 11.19 -2.99
CA LYS A 131 18.39 11.16 -3.93
C LYS A 131 18.33 9.95 -4.86
N GLU A 132 19.46 9.54 -5.43
CA GLU A 132 19.53 8.47 -6.44
C GLU A 132 19.01 7.11 -5.94
N VAL A 133 19.03 6.91 -4.61
CA VAL A 133 18.62 5.66 -3.96
C VAL A 133 17.13 5.70 -3.55
N ILE A 134 16.48 6.86 -3.58
CA ILE A 134 15.06 6.96 -3.26
C ILE A 134 14.24 6.29 -4.37
N LYS A 135 13.49 5.26 -3.97
CA LYS A 135 12.59 4.48 -4.84
C LYS A 135 11.26 4.29 -4.13
N ASN A 136 10.40 5.30 -4.17
CA ASN A 136 9.09 5.28 -3.53
C ASN A 136 8.23 4.13 -4.08
N VAL A 137 7.61 3.40 -3.16
CA VAL A 137 6.73 2.26 -3.41
C VAL A 137 5.29 2.56 -2.98
N THR A 138 5.12 3.29 -1.88
CA THR A 138 3.80 3.59 -1.30
C THR A 138 3.37 5.00 -1.64
N ASN A 139 4.28 5.98 -1.50
CA ASN A 139 4.04 7.39 -1.81
C ASN A 139 4.44 7.72 -3.25
N VAL A 140 3.71 7.12 -4.18
CA VAL A 140 4.04 7.18 -5.60
C VAL A 140 3.48 8.42 -6.29
N TRP A 141 2.39 9.00 -5.77
CA TRP A 141 1.71 10.13 -6.40
C TRP A 141 2.19 11.49 -5.93
N SER A 142 2.79 11.62 -4.74
CA SER A 142 3.24 12.94 -4.29
C SER A 142 4.36 13.50 -5.16
N GLY A 143 4.40 14.82 -5.26
CA GLY A 143 5.36 15.55 -6.09
C GLY A 143 4.70 16.31 -7.23
N LYS A 144 5.54 16.97 -8.03
CA LYS A 144 5.10 17.62 -9.26
C LYS A 144 5.03 16.64 -10.42
N TRP A 145 3.97 16.73 -11.21
CA TRP A 145 3.80 16.01 -12.46
C TRP A 145 3.62 17.00 -13.60
N ASN A 146 4.41 16.84 -14.65
CA ASN A 146 4.24 17.58 -15.90
C ASN A 146 3.22 16.82 -16.75
N THR A 147 2.10 17.46 -17.09
CA THR A 147 0.99 16.77 -17.78
C THR A 147 0.55 17.50 -19.04
N THR A 148 -0.21 16.81 -19.90
CA THR A 148 -0.84 17.37 -21.10
C THR A 148 -1.74 18.56 -20.80
N ASP A 149 -2.30 18.61 -19.59
CA ASP A 149 -3.26 19.62 -19.16
C ASP A 149 -2.66 20.52 -18.06
N GLY A 150 -1.34 20.69 -18.08
CA GLY A 150 -0.55 21.52 -17.16
C GLY A 150 -0.17 20.82 -15.87
N ASN A 151 0.65 21.46 -15.04
CA ASN A 151 1.29 20.75 -13.94
C ASN A 151 0.28 20.33 -12.85
N LEU A 152 0.45 19.12 -12.33
CA LEU A 152 -0.16 18.70 -11.07
C LEU A 152 0.86 18.82 -9.95
N ILE A 153 0.42 19.26 -8.77
CA ILE A 153 1.21 19.18 -7.53
C ILE A 153 0.38 18.38 -6.56
N LEU A 154 0.78 17.13 -6.32
CA LEU A 154 0.00 16.15 -5.58
C LEU A 154 0.65 15.84 -4.23
N GLN A 155 -0.18 15.48 -3.25
CA GLN A 155 0.19 15.02 -1.93
C GLN A 155 -0.63 13.76 -1.60
N GLN A 156 0.05 12.70 -1.22
CA GLN A 156 -0.54 11.40 -0.91
C GLN A 156 -0.38 11.08 0.58
N VAL A 157 -1.51 10.77 1.22
CA VAL A 157 -1.58 10.28 2.59
C VAL A 157 -2.41 8.99 2.58
N GLY A 158 -1.75 7.86 2.82
CA GLY A 158 -2.35 6.54 2.62
C GLY A 158 -2.78 6.34 1.17
N ASN A 159 -4.07 6.07 0.97
CA ASN A 159 -4.68 5.94 -0.36
C ASN A 159 -5.30 7.26 -0.87
N LYS A 160 -5.36 8.32 -0.06
CA LYS A 160 -5.93 9.60 -0.45
C LYS A 160 -4.87 10.45 -1.14
N VAL A 161 -5.23 11.03 -2.28
CA VAL A 161 -4.39 11.96 -3.02
C VAL A 161 -5.13 13.27 -3.19
N THR A 162 -4.52 14.36 -2.74
CA THR A 162 -5.03 15.72 -2.93
C THR A 162 -3.98 16.54 -3.65
N GLY A 163 -4.37 17.72 -4.15
CA GLY A 163 -3.39 18.59 -4.79
C GLY A 163 -4.02 19.73 -5.55
N THR A 164 -3.21 20.34 -6.41
CA THR A 164 -3.63 21.38 -7.35
C THR A 164 -3.31 20.98 -8.79
N TYR A 165 -4.04 21.55 -9.73
CA TYR A 165 -3.71 21.47 -11.15
C TYR A 165 -3.64 22.88 -11.75
N LYS A 166 -2.59 23.15 -12.55
CA LYS A 166 -2.32 24.45 -13.19
C LYS A 166 -2.30 25.68 -12.25
N GLY A 167 -2.34 25.49 -10.93
CA GLY A 167 -2.59 26.57 -9.97
C GLY A 167 -4.02 27.17 -10.03
N ILE A 168 -4.92 26.61 -10.83
CA ILE A 168 -6.28 27.14 -11.06
C ILE A 168 -7.38 26.27 -10.47
N GLY A 169 -7.02 25.19 -9.79
CA GLY A 169 -8.00 24.25 -9.28
C GLY A 169 -7.40 23.20 -8.35
N THR A 170 -8.28 22.41 -7.75
CA THR A 170 -7.94 21.39 -6.75
C THR A 170 -8.20 19.99 -7.26
N VAL A 171 -7.50 19.01 -6.69
CA VAL A 171 -7.64 17.58 -6.96
C VAL A 171 -8.02 16.87 -5.67
N ASN A 172 -8.94 15.91 -5.76
CA ASN A 172 -9.27 14.97 -4.68
C ASN A 172 -9.53 13.58 -5.28
N ALA A 173 -8.72 12.60 -4.89
CA ALA A 173 -8.72 11.29 -5.50
C ALA A 173 -8.32 10.18 -4.52
N THR A 174 -8.57 8.95 -4.95
CA THR A 174 -8.20 7.73 -4.23
C THR A 174 -7.33 6.87 -5.13
N TYR A 175 -6.15 6.52 -4.64
CA TYR A 175 -5.24 5.58 -5.28
C TYR A 175 -5.55 4.16 -4.82
N THR A 176 -5.69 3.25 -5.77
CA THR A 176 -5.83 1.81 -5.51
C THR A 176 -4.56 1.10 -6.00
N PRO A 177 -3.61 0.77 -5.11
CA PRO A 177 -2.33 0.16 -5.48
C PRO A 177 -2.48 -1.14 -6.29
N GLN A 178 -3.53 -1.92 -6.04
CA GLN A 178 -3.79 -3.21 -6.67
C GLN A 178 -4.07 -3.07 -8.17
N THR A 179 -4.86 -2.07 -8.54
CA THR A 179 -5.18 -1.78 -9.94
C THR A 179 -4.25 -0.74 -10.54
N ARG A 180 -3.35 -0.14 -9.72
CA ARG A 180 -2.51 1.01 -10.09
C ARG A 180 -3.31 2.18 -10.65
N LYS A 181 -4.54 2.37 -10.14
CA LYS A 181 -5.44 3.43 -10.60
C LYS A 181 -5.56 4.53 -9.58
N LEU A 182 -5.40 5.77 -10.03
CA LEU A 182 -5.83 6.96 -9.30
C LEU A 182 -7.12 7.47 -9.93
N LYS A 183 -8.20 7.52 -9.14
CA LYS A 183 -9.51 7.97 -9.62
C LYS A 183 -10.05 9.03 -8.68
N GLY A 184 -10.62 10.09 -9.24
CA GLY A 184 -11.13 11.18 -8.44
C GLY A 184 -11.78 12.30 -9.24
N THR A 185 -11.82 13.46 -8.62
CA THR A 185 -12.35 14.69 -9.19
C THR A 185 -11.33 15.81 -9.15
N PHE A 186 -11.49 16.75 -10.07
CA PHE A 186 -10.81 18.03 -10.03
C PHE A 186 -11.86 19.16 -10.05
N TYR A 187 -11.59 20.26 -9.36
CA TYR A 187 -12.45 21.44 -9.37
C TYR A 187 -11.75 22.62 -10.01
N ASN A 188 -12.36 23.21 -11.02
CA ASN A 188 -11.81 24.34 -11.76
C ASN A 188 -12.33 25.67 -11.19
N ASN A 189 -11.44 26.48 -10.60
CA ASN A 189 -11.84 27.73 -9.96
C ASN A 189 -12.35 28.78 -10.96
N ASN A 190 -11.93 28.72 -12.23
CA ASN A 190 -12.32 29.70 -13.25
C ASN A 190 -13.71 29.39 -13.81
N THR A 191 -14.00 28.11 -14.08
CA THR A 191 -15.30 27.69 -14.63
C THR A 191 -16.32 27.28 -13.57
N LYS A 192 -15.89 27.16 -12.30
CA LYS A 192 -16.70 26.68 -11.16
C LYS A 192 -17.32 25.30 -11.41
N LYS A 193 -16.63 24.45 -12.18
CA LYS A 193 -17.07 23.09 -12.53
C LYS A 193 -16.18 22.04 -11.90
N THR A 194 -16.80 20.92 -11.53
CA THR A 194 -16.11 19.69 -11.14
C THR A 194 -16.04 18.75 -12.33
N GLY A 195 -14.84 18.24 -12.61
CA GLY A 195 -14.63 17.15 -13.55
C GLY A 195 -14.16 15.87 -12.85
N HIS A 196 -14.12 14.79 -13.60
CA HIS A 196 -13.71 13.46 -13.18
C HIS A 196 -12.49 13.00 -13.97
N PHE A 197 -11.65 12.18 -13.35
CA PHE A 197 -10.49 11.60 -14.02
C PHE A 197 -10.17 10.19 -13.52
N GLU A 198 -9.46 9.44 -14.36
CA GLU A 198 -8.86 8.15 -14.02
C GLU A 198 -7.48 8.06 -14.66
N PHE A 199 -6.46 7.83 -13.84
CA PHE A 199 -5.06 7.66 -14.26
C PHE A 199 -4.58 6.23 -13.96
N ASN A 200 -3.89 5.63 -14.92
CA ASN A 200 -3.20 4.35 -14.80
C ASN A 200 -1.71 4.63 -14.59
N PHE A 201 -1.21 4.22 -13.43
CA PHE A 201 0.16 4.48 -12.99
C PHE A 201 1.18 3.53 -13.64
N GLU A 202 2.25 4.09 -14.18
CA GLU A 202 3.31 3.39 -14.91
C GLU A 202 4.70 3.64 -14.30
N GLY A 203 4.77 4.07 -13.03
CA GLY A 203 6.01 4.36 -12.33
C GLY A 203 6.29 5.84 -12.28
N ASN A 204 7.22 6.35 -13.10
CA ASN A 204 7.47 7.78 -13.20
C ASN A 204 6.64 8.47 -14.29
N SER A 205 5.60 7.78 -14.80
CA SER A 205 4.63 8.27 -15.77
C SER A 205 3.24 7.73 -15.46
N PHE A 206 2.21 8.30 -16.07
CA PHE A 206 0.86 7.74 -16.09
C PHE A 206 0.14 8.02 -17.42
N LYS A 207 -0.84 7.16 -17.72
CA LYS A 207 -1.82 7.37 -18.79
C LYS A 207 -3.19 7.59 -18.22
N GLY A 208 -3.92 8.59 -18.70
CA GLY A 208 -5.18 8.96 -18.08
C GLY A 208 -6.22 9.51 -19.03
N LYS A 209 -7.42 9.64 -18.51
CA LYS A 209 -8.57 10.23 -19.19
C LYS A 209 -9.37 11.11 -18.23
N TRP A 210 -10.10 12.07 -18.78
CA TRP A 210 -10.89 13.02 -18.00
C TRP A 210 -12.17 13.45 -18.70
N GLY A 211 -13.09 14.01 -17.93
CA GLY A 211 -14.25 14.72 -18.47
C GLY A 211 -15.06 15.45 -17.40
N TRP A 212 -15.96 16.34 -17.82
CA TRP A 212 -16.87 17.08 -16.94
C TRP A 212 -17.98 16.21 -16.35
N ASN A 213 -18.12 14.98 -16.84
CA ASN A 213 -19.03 13.97 -16.32
C ASN A 213 -18.27 12.66 -16.00
N THR A 214 -18.96 11.71 -15.37
CA THR A 214 -18.38 10.45 -14.90
C THR A 214 -17.94 9.50 -16.02
N SER A 215 -18.39 9.72 -17.27
CA SER A 215 -17.98 8.92 -18.43
C SER A 215 -16.56 9.24 -18.89
N MET A 216 -16.01 10.42 -18.52
CA MET A 216 -14.62 10.82 -18.80
C MET A 216 -14.24 10.75 -20.29
N THR A 217 -15.07 11.35 -21.15
CA THR A 217 -14.96 11.29 -22.61
C THR A 217 -14.33 12.52 -23.24
N ASP A 218 -13.99 13.56 -22.46
CA ASP A 218 -13.59 14.86 -23.02
C ASP A 218 -12.12 14.90 -23.43
N GLY A 219 -11.27 14.03 -22.88
CA GLY A 219 -9.87 14.00 -23.31
C GLY A 219 -8.98 13.01 -22.60
N VAL A 220 -7.75 12.94 -23.11
CA VAL A 220 -6.63 12.22 -22.53
C VAL A 220 -5.88 13.15 -21.57
N TRP A 221 -5.50 12.63 -20.40
CA TRP A 221 -4.69 13.35 -19.43
C TRP A 221 -3.49 12.47 -19.06
N ASN A 222 -2.34 12.72 -19.66
CA ASN A 222 -1.11 11.95 -19.41
C ASN A 222 -0.10 12.81 -18.66
N GLY A 223 0.81 12.20 -17.92
CA GLY A 223 1.87 12.95 -17.27
C GLY A 223 3.11 12.15 -16.89
N ASP A 224 4.19 12.89 -16.70
CA ASP A 224 5.50 12.42 -16.27
C ASP A 224 5.88 13.11 -14.96
N LYS A 225 6.44 12.34 -14.02
CA LYS A 225 6.86 12.87 -12.73
C LYS A 225 8.08 13.76 -12.92
N HIS A 226 8.06 14.94 -12.31
CA HIS A 226 9.16 15.90 -12.41
C HIS A 226 10.44 15.32 -11.81
N ILE A 227 10.35 14.76 -10.60
CA ILE A 227 11.44 14.02 -9.96
C ILE A 227 11.17 12.51 -10.08
N LYS A 228 12.05 11.80 -10.78
CA LYS A 228 11.90 10.36 -11.07
C LYS A 228 12.33 9.46 -9.90
N ASN A 229 11.63 9.57 -8.77
CA ASN A 229 11.93 8.86 -7.53
C ASN A 229 11.00 7.67 -7.25
N ASN A 230 10.07 7.33 -8.14
CA ASN A 230 9.27 6.12 -7.96
C ASN A 230 10.11 4.89 -8.31
N LYS A 231 9.91 3.80 -7.56
CA LYS A 231 10.47 2.50 -7.89
C LYS A 231 10.00 2.11 -9.29
N GLU A 232 10.95 1.68 -10.13
CA GLU A 232 10.59 1.17 -11.44
C GLU A 232 9.64 -0.01 -11.28
N LEU A 233 8.51 0.07 -11.99
CA LEU A 233 7.62 -1.06 -12.06
C LEU A 233 8.32 -2.17 -12.85
N PRO A 234 8.09 -3.45 -12.50
CA PRO A 234 8.58 -4.54 -13.31
C PRO A 234 8.16 -4.27 -14.76
N LYS A 235 9.14 -4.13 -15.67
CA LYS A 235 8.84 -4.04 -17.09
C LYS A 235 7.99 -5.27 -17.40
N VAL A 236 6.79 -5.05 -17.92
CA VAL A 236 6.02 -6.13 -18.54
C VAL A 236 6.87 -6.56 -19.73
N THR A 237 7.74 -7.54 -19.51
CA THR A 237 8.45 -8.21 -20.58
C THR A 237 7.34 -8.93 -21.30
N VAL A 238 6.82 -8.33 -22.38
CA VAL A 238 5.91 -9.01 -23.28
C VAL A 238 6.72 -10.18 -23.82
N PRO A 239 6.44 -11.42 -23.42
CA PRO A 239 7.13 -12.55 -24.01
C PRO A 239 6.65 -12.58 -25.46
N SER A 240 7.56 -12.34 -26.40
CA SER A 240 7.30 -12.53 -27.82
C SER A 240 7.24 -14.03 -28.10
N THR A 241 6.20 -14.70 -27.60
CA THR A 241 5.82 -16.05 -28.03
C THR A 241 4.32 -16.15 -27.96
N ASN A 242 3.71 -16.17 -29.14
CA ASN A 242 2.34 -16.61 -29.38
C ASN A 242 2.13 -17.98 -28.74
N THR A 243 1.61 -18.03 -27.51
CA THR A 243 0.97 -19.23 -26.97
C THR A 243 -0.11 -18.77 -25.99
N ALA A 244 -1.35 -19.08 -26.36
CA ALA A 244 -2.63 -18.73 -25.72
C ALA A 244 -2.58 -18.14 -24.29
N SER A 245 -2.96 -16.86 -24.18
CA SER A 245 -3.22 -16.14 -22.93
C SER A 245 -4.48 -16.69 -22.26
N GLY A 246 -4.32 -17.73 -21.45
CA GLY A 246 -5.35 -18.27 -20.58
C GLY A 246 -4.95 -18.17 -19.11
N SER A 247 -5.95 -18.02 -18.25
CA SER A 247 -5.79 -18.20 -16.81
C SER A 247 -6.82 -19.20 -16.32
N THR A 248 -6.49 -19.93 -15.26
CA THR A 248 -7.40 -20.84 -14.59
C THR A 248 -7.77 -20.23 -13.25
N LYS A 249 -9.06 -20.28 -12.89
CA LYS A 249 -9.51 -19.88 -11.57
C LYS A 249 -9.64 -21.10 -10.66
N PHE A 250 -9.02 -21.02 -9.49
CA PHE A 250 -9.24 -21.96 -8.40
C PHE A 250 -10.07 -21.32 -7.32
N THR A 251 -11.16 -21.97 -6.91
CA THR A 251 -12.01 -21.54 -5.81
C THR A 251 -11.86 -22.50 -4.64
N VAL A 252 -11.38 -22.03 -3.50
CA VAL A 252 -11.28 -22.80 -2.25
C VAL A 252 -12.40 -22.35 -1.33
N ALA A 253 -13.40 -23.20 -1.13
CA ALA A 253 -14.58 -22.91 -0.33
C ALA A 253 -14.54 -23.67 0.99
N ALA A 254 -14.76 -22.95 2.10
CA ALA A 254 -15.06 -23.57 3.37
C ALA A 254 -16.43 -24.24 3.30
N ILE A 255 -16.56 -25.46 3.81
CA ILE A 255 -17.79 -26.25 3.76
C ILE A 255 -18.41 -26.32 5.15
N ASN A 256 -17.66 -26.83 6.13
CA ASN A 256 -18.14 -26.87 7.50
C ASN A 256 -17.00 -26.90 8.53
N ILE A 257 -17.39 -26.62 9.77
CA ILE A 257 -16.63 -26.98 10.96
C ILE A 257 -17.48 -27.98 11.75
N GLN A 258 -16.83 -29.06 12.20
CA GLN A 258 -17.40 -30.00 13.15
C GLN A 258 -16.57 -29.97 14.43
N ALA A 259 -17.20 -30.05 15.59
CA ALA A 259 -16.53 -30.10 16.88
C ALA A 259 -17.33 -30.94 17.87
N SER A 260 -16.67 -31.52 18.87
CA SER A 260 -17.34 -32.30 19.92
C SER A 260 -18.13 -31.41 20.88
N ASN A 261 -17.75 -30.12 20.97
CA ASN A 261 -18.26 -29.12 21.90
C ASN A 261 -18.95 -27.98 21.15
N ASP A 262 -19.99 -27.41 21.76
CA ASP A 262 -20.63 -26.17 21.30
C ASP A 262 -19.80 -24.94 21.69
N ASN A 263 -20.10 -23.78 21.13
CA ASN A 263 -19.42 -22.51 21.42
C ASN A 263 -17.96 -22.44 20.94
N ILE A 264 -17.72 -22.84 19.69
CA ILE A 264 -16.41 -22.79 19.04
C ILE A 264 -16.15 -21.40 18.44
N TYR A 265 -14.94 -20.90 18.62
CA TYR A 265 -14.47 -19.63 18.04
C TYR A 265 -13.00 -19.75 17.61
N GLY A 266 -12.46 -18.71 16.96
CA GLY A 266 -11.10 -18.72 16.42
C GLY A 266 -11.03 -18.24 14.98
N PHE A 267 -10.06 -18.72 14.21
CA PHE A 267 -9.90 -18.32 12.81
C PHE A 267 -9.48 -19.47 11.89
N TRP A 268 -9.97 -19.40 10.65
CA TRP A 268 -9.75 -20.39 9.60
C TRP A 268 -9.48 -19.66 8.29
N GLY A 269 -8.58 -20.18 7.47
CA GLY A 269 -8.27 -19.52 6.22
C GLY A 269 -7.40 -20.30 5.26
N PHE A 270 -7.15 -19.64 4.12
CA PHE A 270 -6.45 -20.19 2.98
C PHE A 270 -5.41 -19.18 2.48
N LYS A 271 -4.19 -19.66 2.24
CA LYS A 271 -3.16 -18.91 1.50
C LYS A 271 -2.64 -19.80 0.39
N LEU A 272 -2.50 -19.22 -0.80
CA LEU A 272 -1.88 -19.93 -1.92
C LEU A 272 -0.48 -19.38 -2.15
N PHE A 273 0.49 -20.27 -2.38
CA PHE A 273 1.86 -19.91 -2.68
C PHE A 273 2.31 -20.48 -4.01
N LYS A 274 2.95 -19.64 -4.82
CA LYS A 274 3.72 -20.03 -5.99
C LYS A 274 5.13 -20.37 -5.51
N VAL A 275 5.57 -21.60 -5.75
CA VAL A 275 6.88 -22.12 -5.37
C VAL A 275 7.68 -22.37 -6.63
N SER A 276 8.90 -21.84 -6.67
CA SER A 276 9.85 -22.00 -7.78
C SER A 276 11.28 -22.01 -7.24
N ALA A 277 12.28 -22.18 -8.11
CA ALA A 277 13.69 -22.04 -7.74
C ALA A 277 14.03 -20.66 -7.12
N ALA A 278 13.29 -19.60 -7.48
CA ALA A 278 13.47 -18.25 -6.93
C ALA A 278 12.88 -18.10 -5.51
N GLY A 279 12.17 -19.10 -5.00
CA GLY A 279 11.56 -19.10 -3.68
C GLY A 279 10.04 -19.28 -3.68
N ARG A 280 9.44 -19.01 -2.52
CA ARG A 280 8.01 -19.17 -2.21
C ARG A 280 7.35 -17.79 -2.13
N GLN A 281 6.46 -17.48 -3.07
CA GLN A 281 5.76 -16.20 -3.16
C GLN A 281 4.25 -16.41 -2.95
N GLN A 282 3.62 -15.62 -2.08
CA GLN A 282 2.17 -15.70 -1.90
C GLN A 282 1.42 -15.19 -3.14
N VAL A 283 0.47 -15.99 -3.64
CA VAL A 283 -0.52 -15.61 -4.65
C VAL A 283 -1.66 -14.89 -3.93
N GLN A 284 -1.95 -13.66 -4.34
CA GLN A 284 -2.99 -12.86 -3.70
C GLN A 284 -4.38 -13.39 -4.02
N ASN A 285 -5.27 -13.34 -3.02
CA ASN A 285 -6.69 -13.65 -3.21
C ASN A 285 -7.30 -12.66 -4.21
N PHE A 286 -8.14 -13.15 -5.11
CA PHE A 286 -8.95 -12.31 -5.98
C PHE A 286 -9.82 -11.35 -5.14
N GLY A 287 -9.85 -10.08 -5.54
CA GLY A 287 -10.57 -9.03 -4.81
C GLY A 287 -9.93 -8.62 -3.48
N ASN A 288 -8.67 -8.99 -3.21
CA ASN A 288 -7.93 -8.62 -1.99
C ASN A 288 -8.65 -9.01 -0.68
N LYS A 289 -9.40 -10.13 -0.71
CA LYS A 289 -10.06 -10.67 0.47
C LYS A 289 -9.01 -11.11 1.49
N SER A 290 -9.30 -10.91 2.78
CA SER A 290 -8.51 -11.49 3.89
C SER A 290 -8.25 -12.97 3.64
N SER A 291 -7.10 -13.52 4.02
CA SER A 291 -6.89 -14.98 3.93
C SER A 291 -7.85 -15.77 4.84
N ASP A 292 -8.39 -15.13 5.88
CA ASP A 292 -9.32 -15.74 6.84
C ASP A 292 -10.73 -15.81 6.26
N VAL A 293 -11.28 -17.00 6.05
CA VAL A 293 -12.69 -17.21 5.67
C VAL A 293 -13.63 -17.08 6.87
N TYR A 294 -13.09 -17.23 8.07
CA TYR A 294 -13.80 -17.00 9.32
C TYR A 294 -12.80 -16.51 10.35
N ASN A 295 -13.12 -15.43 11.06
CA ASN A 295 -12.29 -14.89 12.12
C ASN A 295 -13.18 -14.31 13.22
N GLN A 296 -13.18 -14.96 14.38
CA GLN A 296 -13.89 -14.56 15.59
C GLN A 296 -12.93 -14.69 16.77
N THR A 297 -12.14 -13.66 17.00
CA THR A 297 -11.31 -13.53 18.21
C THR A 297 -12.17 -13.26 19.45
N GLU A 298 -11.58 -13.43 20.64
CA GLU A 298 -12.23 -13.72 21.95
C GLU A 298 -13.35 -12.79 22.45
N ASN A 299 -13.60 -11.66 21.77
CA ASN A 299 -14.59 -10.65 22.17
C ASN A 299 -15.81 -10.50 21.23
N GLY A 300 -15.97 -11.38 20.23
CA GLY A 300 -17.11 -11.33 19.32
C GLY A 300 -18.39 -11.99 19.85
N SER A 301 -19.56 -11.42 19.55
CA SER A 301 -20.90 -12.03 19.78
C SER A 301 -21.23 -13.19 18.83
N LYS A 302 -20.34 -13.50 17.88
CA LYS A 302 -20.52 -14.49 16.82
C LYS A 302 -19.67 -15.72 17.11
N ILE A 303 -20.14 -16.53 18.05
CA ILE A 303 -19.56 -17.84 18.38
C ILE A 303 -20.35 -18.90 17.60
N ILE A 304 -19.67 -19.94 17.12
CA ILE A 304 -20.36 -21.12 16.58
C ILE A 304 -21.01 -21.85 17.75
N THR A 305 -22.33 -21.68 17.90
CA THR A 305 -23.10 -22.26 19.01
C THR A 305 -23.46 -23.73 18.81
N SER A 306 -23.19 -24.31 17.64
CA SER A 306 -23.50 -25.69 17.30
C SER A 306 -22.25 -26.51 17.02
N LYS A 307 -22.24 -27.78 17.46
CA LYS A 307 -21.23 -28.78 17.10
C LYS A 307 -20.93 -28.89 15.61
N ASN A 308 -21.91 -28.58 14.76
CA ASN A 308 -21.76 -28.56 13.32
C ASN A 308 -22.14 -27.17 12.80
N HIS A 309 -21.22 -26.51 12.11
CA HIS A 309 -21.47 -25.24 11.43
C HIS A 309 -21.20 -25.40 9.95
N ASN A 310 -22.26 -25.31 9.15
CA ASN A 310 -22.14 -25.30 7.70
C ASN A 310 -22.00 -23.86 7.23
N PHE A 311 -20.97 -23.59 6.43
CA PHE A 311 -20.81 -22.30 5.79
C PHE A 311 -21.80 -22.19 4.62
N SER A 312 -22.42 -21.02 4.47
CA SER A 312 -23.25 -20.74 3.29
C SER A 312 -22.35 -20.67 2.04
N HIS A 313 -22.92 -20.94 0.87
CA HIS A 313 -22.21 -20.71 -0.39
C HIS A 313 -22.21 -19.21 -0.72
N SER A 314 -21.41 -18.45 0.03
CA SER A 314 -21.33 -17.00 -0.01
C SER A 314 -19.88 -16.55 -0.29
N PRO A 315 -19.66 -15.42 -1.00
CA PRO A 315 -18.34 -14.87 -1.27
C PRO A 315 -17.45 -14.63 -0.04
N GLU A 316 -18.02 -14.55 1.16
CA GLU A 316 -17.27 -14.43 2.41
C GLU A 316 -16.49 -15.70 2.77
N PHE A 317 -17.03 -16.89 2.44
CA PHE A 317 -16.52 -18.21 2.86
C PHE A 317 -15.70 -18.94 1.80
N PHE A 318 -15.36 -18.29 0.69
CA PHE A 318 -14.43 -18.84 -0.30
C PHE A 318 -13.34 -17.87 -0.73
N ARG A 319 -12.23 -18.41 -1.21
CA ARG A 319 -11.12 -17.69 -1.81
C ARG A 319 -10.92 -18.11 -3.24
N GLU A 320 -10.71 -17.13 -4.10
CA GLU A 320 -10.47 -17.36 -5.51
C GLU A 320 -9.03 -16.95 -5.84
N PHE A 321 -8.35 -17.79 -6.62
CA PHE A 321 -7.00 -17.57 -7.08
C PHE A 321 -6.99 -17.68 -8.60
N ILE A 322 -6.56 -16.60 -9.26
CA ILE A 322 -6.42 -16.58 -10.72
C ILE A 322 -4.95 -16.87 -11.03
N ILE A 323 -4.71 -18.01 -11.66
CA ILE A 323 -3.35 -18.49 -11.95
C ILE A 323 -3.14 -18.50 -13.47
N PRO A 324 -2.07 -17.87 -14.00
CA PRO A 324 -1.74 -17.98 -15.42
C PRO A 324 -1.54 -19.44 -15.83
N ASN A 325 -2.11 -19.86 -16.97
CA ASN A 325 -1.94 -21.23 -17.47
C ASN A 325 -0.47 -21.54 -17.79
N ALA A 326 0.30 -20.53 -18.18
CA ALA A 326 1.74 -20.65 -18.37
C ALA A 326 2.46 -21.11 -17.08
N ASP A 327 2.05 -20.60 -15.92
CA ASP A 327 2.61 -21.02 -14.64
C ASP A 327 2.13 -22.43 -14.24
N LEU A 328 0.85 -22.75 -14.48
CA LEU A 328 0.30 -24.07 -14.17
C LEU A 328 0.92 -25.20 -15.00
N ASN A 329 1.25 -24.90 -16.25
CA ASN A 329 1.84 -25.84 -17.19
C ASN A 329 3.36 -25.94 -17.07
N ASN A 330 3.99 -25.09 -16.24
CA ASN A 330 5.43 -25.11 -16.03
C ASN A 330 5.78 -26.14 -14.94
N PRO A 331 6.51 -27.24 -15.27
CA PRO A 331 6.83 -28.28 -14.30
C PRO A 331 7.74 -27.80 -13.15
N ALA A 332 8.49 -26.72 -13.34
CA ALA A 332 9.35 -26.11 -12.32
C ALA A 332 8.60 -25.20 -11.34
N ILE A 333 7.31 -24.96 -11.56
CA ILE A 333 6.46 -24.14 -10.69
C ILE A 333 5.45 -25.05 -10.01
N LYS A 334 5.34 -24.93 -8.68
CA LYS A 334 4.34 -25.62 -7.86
C LYS A 334 3.45 -24.62 -7.15
N PHE A 335 2.21 -25.03 -6.91
CA PHE A 335 1.23 -24.23 -6.17
C PHE A 335 0.84 -24.96 -4.90
N GLU A 336 1.17 -24.34 -3.77
CA GLU A 336 0.93 -24.85 -2.41
C GLU A 336 -0.20 -24.07 -1.76
N LEU A 337 -1.32 -24.75 -1.52
CA LEU A 337 -2.42 -24.25 -0.71
C LEU A 337 -2.12 -24.54 0.76
N GLU A 338 -1.77 -23.51 1.50
CA GLU A 338 -1.69 -23.53 2.96
C GLU A 338 -3.08 -23.30 3.53
N VAL A 339 -3.56 -24.27 4.30
CA VAL A 339 -4.81 -24.20 5.04
C VAL A 339 -4.47 -24.13 6.52
N TYR A 340 -5.07 -23.19 7.24
CA TYR A 340 -4.82 -23.01 8.66
C TYR A 340 -6.11 -22.92 9.45
N VAL A 341 -6.06 -23.45 10.67
CA VAL A 341 -7.12 -23.39 11.67
C VAL A 341 -6.49 -23.08 13.02
N HIS A 342 -7.09 -22.14 13.75
CA HIS A 342 -6.91 -22.01 15.18
C HIS A 342 -8.30 -22.01 15.79
N ALA A 343 -8.63 -23.06 16.52
CA ALA A 343 -9.94 -23.22 17.14
C ALA A 343 -9.82 -23.13 18.66
N LYS A 344 -10.83 -22.57 19.30
CA LYS A 344 -10.99 -22.48 20.75
C LYS A 344 -12.42 -22.78 21.14
N ASN A 345 -12.63 -23.23 22.37
CA ASN A 345 -13.95 -23.51 22.92
C ASN A 345 -14.25 -22.60 24.11
N LYS A 346 -15.35 -21.86 24.03
CA LYS A 346 -15.81 -21.03 25.14
C LYS A 346 -16.63 -21.88 26.11
N ARG A 347 -16.24 -21.89 27.38
CA ARG A 347 -16.93 -22.59 28.46
C ARG A 347 -16.86 -21.79 29.75
N THR A 348 -17.64 -22.18 30.76
CA THR A 348 -17.50 -21.62 32.10
C THR A 348 -16.11 -21.94 32.66
N GLY A 349 -15.37 -20.91 33.07
CA GLY A 349 -13.97 -21.03 33.50
C GLY A 349 -12.97 -20.85 32.36
N THR A 350 -11.86 -21.61 32.37
CA THR A 350 -10.80 -21.49 31.37
C THR A 350 -11.22 -22.07 30.03
N ASN A 351 -11.20 -21.27 28.97
CA ASN A 351 -11.45 -21.71 27.59
C ASN A 351 -10.50 -22.84 27.19
N ILE A 352 -10.96 -23.76 26.33
CA ILE A 352 -10.08 -24.79 25.75
C ILE A 352 -9.43 -24.18 24.50
N ASP A 353 -8.12 -24.23 24.41
CA ASP A 353 -7.39 -23.93 23.18
C ASP A 353 -7.12 -25.24 22.43
N TYR A 354 -7.58 -25.34 21.19
CA TYR A 354 -7.27 -26.48 20.32
C TYR A 354 -5.98 -26.28 19.52
N GLY A 355 -5.26 -25.19 19.80
CA GLY A 355 -4.02 -24.83 19.14
C GLY A 355 -4.20 -24.40 17.69
N MET A 356 -3.09 -24.00 17.08
CA MET A 356 -3.02 -23.67 15.66
C MET A 356 -2.51 -24.88 14.87
N ARG A 357 -3.26 -25.31 13.87
CA ARG A 357 -2.84 -26.32 12.88
C ARG A 357 -2.70 -25.68 11.50
N LYS A 358 -1.69 -26.12 10.77
CA LYS A 358 -1.44 -25.74 9.38
C LYS A 358 -1.17 -26.99 8.57
N GLU A 359 -1.75 -27.06 7.38
CA GLU A 359 -1.47 -28.12 6.40
C GLU A 359 -1.24 -27.51 5.02
N ILE A 360 -0.39 -28.16 4.22
CA ILE A 360 -0.04 -27.71 2.88
C ILE A 360 -0.49 -28.78 1.87
N TYR A 361 -1.31 -28.36 0.92
CA TYR A 361 -1.80 -29.19 -0.18
C TYR A 361 -1.25 -28.69 -1.50
N ARG A 362 -0.67 -29.56 -2.32
CA ARG A 362 -0.25 -29.17 -3.68
C ARG A 362 -1.43 -29.24 -4.65
N LEU A 363 -1.70 -28.14 -5.37
CA LEU A 363 -2.84 -28.06 -6.29
C LEU A 363 -2.78 -29.09 -7.44
N ASP A 364 -1.60 -29.59 -7.79
CA ASP A 364 -1.40 -30.61 -8.84
C ASP A 364 -1.65 -32.06 -8.38
N THR A 365 -1.80 -32.28 -7.07
CA THR A 365 -2.01 -33.63 -6.50
C THR A 365 -3.27 -33.72 -5.63
N VAL A 366 -3.76 -32.60 -5.12
CA VAL A 366 -4.97 -32.54 -4.31
C VAL A 366 -6.21 -32.84 -5.16
N GLY A 367 -7.16 -33.60 -4.61
CA GLY A 367 -8.39 -33.94 -5.30
C GLY A 367 -9.29 -32.72 -5.51
N ILE A 368 -9.37 -32.22 -6.75
CA ILE A 368 -10.33 -31.18 -7.14
C ILE A 368 -11.76 -31.71 -6.98
N ASN A 369 -12.65 -30.86 -6.51
CA ASN A 369 -14.05 -31.12 -6.21
C ASN A 369 -14.29 -32.21 -5.14
N LYS A 370 -13.28 -32.59 -4.36
CA LYS A 370 -13.43 -33.46 -3.19
C LYS A 370 -13.47 -32.63 -1.91
N ASN A 371 -14.22 -33.13 -0.93
CA ASN A 371 -14.16 -32.59 0.44
C ASN A 371 -12.84 -33.03 1.07
N ILE A 372 -12.12 -32.08 1.64
CA ILE A 372 -10.84 -32.28 2.33
C ILE A 372 -11.04 -31.82 3.76
N THR A 373 -10.70 -32.67 4.71
CA THR A 373 -11.00 -32.45 6.13
C THR A 373 -9.71 -32.42 6.94
N ILE A 374 -9.51 -31.32 7.66
CA ILE A 374 -8.37 -31.11 8.55
C ILE A 374 -8.84 -31.30 9.99
N PRO A 375 -8.40 -32.35 10.70
CA PRO A 375 -8.77 -32.53 12.10
C PRO A 375 -8.06 -31.50 12.99
N PHE A 376 -8.66 -31.11 14.11
CA PHE A 376 -7.99 -30.34 15.16
C PHE A 376 -8.33 -30.91 16.54
N SER A 377 -7.40 -30.80 17.48
CA SER A 377 -7.51 -31.40 18.83
C SER A 377 -6.75 -30.56 19.85
N ALA A 378 -7.20 -30.61 21.11
CA ALA A 378 -6.50 -29.95 22.21
C ALA A 378 -5.12 -30.59 22.42
N ASP A 379 -4.14 -29.72 22.71
CA ASP A 379 -2.70 -29.97 22.89
C ASP A 379 -2.24 -31.44 23.01
N GLY A 380 -1.41 -31.84 22.05
CA GLY A 380 -0.38 -32.89 22.21
C GLY A 380 -0.82 -34.36 22.18
N ASN A 381 -2.09 -34.69 22.43
CA ASN A 381 -2.57 -36.07 22.40
C ASN A 381 -3.13 -36.45 21.01
N ILE A 382 -2.23 -36.94 20.15
CA ILE A 382 -2.55 -37.44 18.79
C ILE A 382 -3.41 -38.72 18.84
N PHE A 383 -3.52 -39.38 20.00
CA PHE A 383 -4.12 -40.71 20.14
C PHE A 383 -5.54 -40.77 20.73
N THR A 384 -6.16 -39.62 21.07
CA THR A 384 -7.59 -39.58 21.40
C THR A 384 -8.36 -39.03 20.21
N SER A 385 -9.28 -39.81 19.67
CA SER A 385 -10.19 -39.50 18.54
C SER A 385 -10.64 -38.03 18.51
N GLY A 386 -10.48 -37.39 17.35
CA GLY A 386 -10.45 -35.94 17.16
C GLY A 386 -11.62 -35.12 17.74
N ILE A 387 -11.27 -33.96 18.29
CA ILE A 387 -12.18 -33.05 19.02
C ILE A 387 -12.85 -32.03 18.07
N GLY A 388 -12.41 -31.97 16.81
CA GLY A 388 -13.13 -31.32 15.72
C GLY A 388 -12.45 -31.47 14.36
N SER A 389 -13.07 -30.90 13.32
CA SER A 389 -12.54 -30.86 11.96
C SER A 389 -13.00 -29.63 11.18
N PHE A 390 -12.18 -29.19 10.25
CA PHE A 390 -12.50 -28.16 9.27
C PHE A 390 -12.52 -28.77 7.88
N THR A 391 -13.66 -28.73 7.20
CA THR A 391 -13.84 -29.27 5.86
C THR A 391 -13.89 -28.15 4.83
N PHE A 392 -13.14 -28.31 3.75
CA PHE A 392 -13.13 -27.40 2.62
C PHE A 392 -13.15 -28.16 1.28
N LYS A 393 -13.38 -27.44 0.18
CA LYS A 393 -13.40 -27.99 -1.18
C LYS A 393 -12.67 -27.05 -2.12
N ILE A 394 -11.90 -27.61 -3.05
CA ILE A 394 -11.23 -26.85 -4.12
C ILE A 394 -11.94 -27.12 -5.44
N ALA A 395 -12.40 -26.09 -6.13
CA ALA A 395 -12.94 -26.16 -7.48
C ALA A 395 -11.98 -25.50 -8.47
N LYS A 396 -11.97 -25.99 -9.71
CA LYS A 396 -11.21 -25.44 -10.84
C LYS A 396 -12.21 -25.07 -11.93
N SER A 397 -12.15 -23.83 -12.43
CA SER A 397 -13.03 -23.30 -13.48
C SER A 397 -12.26 -22.51 -14.52
#